data_AF-A0A256XHV9-F1
#
_entry.id   AF-A0A256XHV9-F1
#
_cell.length_a   1.000
_cell.length_b   1.000
_cell.length_c   1.000
_cell.angle_alpha   90.00
_cell.angle_beta   90.00
_cell.angle_gamma   90.00
#
_symmetry.space_group_name_H-M   'P 1'
#
loop_
_entity.id
_entity.type
_entity.pdbx_description
1 polymer ?
#
loop_
_entity_poly.entity_id
_entity_poly.type
_entity_poly.pdbx_seq_one_letter_code
_entity_poly.pdbx_strand_id
1 'polypeptide(L)'
;MEYKITISNPKDGRSYQQEVKDEKAKRLNGMRIGESFDASFLGLTGYSLEITGGSDKSGFPLKKGVRGSAMVKVLLKGGSGYRPKGKIRKKKTVRGGRVDENTAQINTKVLKSGKKSIVDLLGVGKAEDSGEKTKEEKKE
;
A
#
# COMPACT_ATOMS: atom_id res chain seq x y z
N MET A 1 11.61 4.89 -9.38
CA MET A 1 10.47 4.76 -8.44
C MET A 1 10.19 3.30 -8.22
N GLU A 2 10.09 2.87 -6.97
CA GLU A 2 9.76 1.48 -6.65
C GLU A 2 8.71 1.45 -5.56
N TYR A 3 7.65 0.67 -5.78
CA TYR A 3 6.60 0.44 -4.81
C TYR A 3 6.38 -1.06 -4.63
N LYS A 4 6.17 -1.47 -3.38
CA LYS A 4 5.59 -2.77 -3.07
C LYS A 4 4.07 -2.64 -3.10
N ILE A 5 3.41 -3.38 -3.99
CA ILE A 5 1.93 -3.39 -4.05
C ILE A 5 1.44 -4.67 -3.40
N THR A 6 0.58 -4.51 -2.40
CA THR A 6 -0.14 -5.62 -1.78
C THR A 6 -1.54 -5.70 -2.38
N ILE A 7 -1.81 -6.77 -3.14
CA ILE A 7 -3.10 -7.06 -3.77
C ILE A 7 -3.86 -8.00 -2.86
N SER A 8 -4.92 -7.51 -2.22
CA SER A 8 -5.74 -8.29 -1.30
C SER A 8 -7.05 -8.72 -1.97
N ASN A 9 -7.32 -10.03 -1.99
CA ASN A 9 -8.63 -10.55 -2.39
C ASN A 9 -9.50 -10.78 -1.14
N PRO A 10 -10.56 -9.98 -0.92
CA PRO A 10 -11.43 -10.14 0.25
C PRO A 10 -12.23 -11.45 0.23
N LYS A 11 -12.41 -12.10 -0.94
CA LYS A 11 -13.17 -13.35 -1.04
C LYS A 11 -12.35 -14.56 -0.60
N ASP A 12 -11.09 -14.61 -1.02
CA ASP A 12 -10.20 -15.73 -0.70
C ASP A 12 -9.44 -15.52 0.61
N GLY A 13 -9.47 -14.30 1.16
CA GLY A 13 -8.70 -13.90 2.35
C GLY A 13 -7.18 -13.87 2.12
N ARG A 14 -6.72 -14.09 0.89
CA ARG A 14 -5.30 -14.11 0.52
C ARG A 14 -4.85 -12.76 -0.01
N SER A 15 -3.61 -12.42 0.29
CA SER A 15 -2.92 -11.24 -0.23
C SER A 15 -1.63 -11.63 -0.91
N TYR A 16 -1.34 -10.99 -2.04
CA TYR A 16 -0.12 -11.20 -2.80
C TYR A 16 0.66 -9.90 -2.90
N GLN A 17 1.98 -9.99 -2.81
CA GLN A 17 2.86 -8.84 -2.93
C GLN A 17 3.57 -8.87 -4.28
N GLN A 18 3.61 -7.73 -4.96
CA GLN A 18 4.32 -7.56 -6.22
C GLN A 18 5.17 -6.29 -6.17
N GLU A 19 6.42 -6.41 -6.62
CA GLU A 19 7.31 -5.26 -6.79
C GLU A 19 7.06 -4.60 -8.14
N VAL A 20 6.91 -3.28 -8.11
CA VAL A 20 6.56 -2.49 -9.29
C VAL A 20 7.59 -1.40 -9.49
N LYS A 21 8.29 -1.47 -10.62
CA LYS A 21 9.39 -0.56 -10.97
C LYS A 21 8.97 0.44 -12.05
N ASP A 22 9.50 1.65 -11.90
CA ASP A 22 9.55 2.77 -12.84
C ASP A 22 8.30 3.07 -13.67
N GLU A 23 8.12 2.46 -14.84
CA GLU A 23 7.04 2.83 -15.77
C GLU A 23 5.65 2.55 -15.20
N LYS A 24 5.50 1.41 -14.54
CA LYS A 24 4.25 1.02 -13.87
C LYS A 24 4.03 1.86 -12.61
N ALA A 25 5.11 2.22 -11.93
CA ALA A 25 5.07 3.06 -10.72
C ALA A 25 4.62 4.50 -11.04
N LYS A 26 5.07 5.07 -12.17
CA LYS A 26 4.66 6.42 -12.61
C LYS A 26 3.15 6.55 -12.78
N ARG A 27 2.46 5.50 -13.26
CA ARG A 27 0.99 5.50 -13.44
C ARG A 27 0.21 5.55 -12.14
N LEU A 28 0.79 5.03 -11.06
CA LEU A 28 0.18 5.04 -9.71
C LEU A 28 0.48 6.33 -8.94
N ASN A 29 1.50 7.07 -9.37
CA ASN A 29 1.84 8.35 -8.76
C ASN A 29 0.71 9.36 -8.97
N GLY A 30 0.32 10.08 -7.92
CA GLY A 30 -0.76 11.07 -7.98
C GLY A 30 -2.17 10.53 -7.68
N MET A 31 -2.36 9.21 -7.69
CA MET A 31 -3.63 8.59 -7.28
C MET A 31 -3.90 8.79 -5.78
N ARG A 32 -5.17 8.80 -5.41
CA ARG A 32 -5.61 8.99 -4.02
C ARG A 32 -6.16 7.71 -3.42
N ILE A 33 -6.08 7.62 -2.09
CA ILE A 33 -6.76 6.55 -1.34
C ILE A 33 -8.27 6.61 -1.58
N GLY A 34 -8.83 5.50 -2.05
CA GLY A 34 -10.23 5.30 -2.42
C GLY A 34 -10.49 5.39 -3.92
N GLU A 35 -9.48 5.66 -4.74
CA GLU A 35 -9.60 5.61 -6.19
C GLU A 35 -9.41 4.18 -6.70
N SER A 36 -10.22 3.81 -7.70
CA SER A 36 -10.14 2.54 -8.41
C SER A 36 -9.36 2.69 -9.70
N PHE A 37 -8.53 1.69 -10.03
CA PHE A 37 -7.76 1.65 -11.26
C PHE A 37 -7.76 0.25 -11.87
N ASP A 38 -7.50 0.17 -13.18
CA ASP A 38 -7.39 -1.10 -13.89
C ASP A 38 -6.02 -1.73 -13.69
N ALA A 39 -5.97 -2.97 -13.21
CA ALA A 39 -4.74 -3.67 -12.87
C ALA A 39 -4.10 -4.40 -14.06
N SER A 40 -4.55 -4.13 -15.29
CA SER A 40 -3.97 -4.70 -16.52
C SER A 40 -2.47 -4.44 -16.64
N PHE A 41 -1.98 -3.28 -16.17
CA PHE A 41 -0.55 -2.95 -16.21
C PHE A 41 0.30 -3.79 -15.22
N LEU A 42 -0.32 -4.39 -14.20
CA LEU A 42 0.33 -5.28 -13.23
C LEU A 42 0.35 -6.74 -13.70
N GLY A 43 -0.25 -7.05 -14.86
CA GLY A 43 -0.45 -8.41 -15.35
C GLY A 43 -1.79 -9.02 -14.92
N LEU A 44 -2.59 -8.29 -14.14
CA LEU A 44 -3.92 -8.72 -13.71
C LEU A 44 -4.99 -8.28 -14.70
N THR A 45 -5.05 -8.97 -15.83
CA THR A 45 -6.01 -8.67 -16.89
C THR A 45 -7.46 -8.88 -16.43
N GLY A 46 -8.29 -7.84 -16.59
CA GLY A 46 -9.70 -7.86 -16.19
C GLY A 46 -9.96 -7.66 -14.69
N TYR A 47 -8.93 -7.32 -13.90
CA TYR A 47 -9.09 -6.96 -12.50
C TYR A 47 -9.12 -5.44 -12.31
N SER A 48 -10.03 -4.99 -11.45
CA SER A 48 -10.07 -3.61 -10.97
C SER A 48 -9.74 -3.58 -9.49
N LEU A 49 -8.78 -2.74 -9.11
CA LEU A 49 -8.25 -2.60 -7.76
C LEU A 49 -8.57 -1.21 -7.21
N GLU A 50 -8.87 -1.14 -5.91
CA GLU A 50 -9.02 0.11 -5.17
C GLU A 50 -7.83 0.31 -4.22
N ILE A 51 -7.26 1.51 -4.18
CA ILE A 51 -6.23 1.87 -3.21
C ILE A 51 -6.89 2.10 -1.84
N THR A 52 -6.60 1.24 -0.87
CA THR A 52 -7.16 1.38 0.49
C THR A 52 -6.24 2.17 1.43
N GLY A 53 -4.94 2.16 1.17
CA GLY A 53 -3.95 2.86 1.98
C GLY A 53 -2.52 2.55 1.56
N GLY A 54 -1.57 2.80 2.45
CA GLY A 54 -0.17 2.51 2.24
C GLY A 54 0.71 3.13 3.33
N SER A 55 2.01 2.94 3.17
CA SER A 55 3.04 3.44 4.07
C SER A 55 4.13 4.18 3.32
N ASP A 56 4.70 5.18 3.98
CA ASP A 56 5.86 5.93 3.54
C ASP A 56 7.16 5.16 3.83
N LYS A 57 8.27 5.53 3.17
CA LYS A 57 9.61 4.97 3.48
C LYS A 57 10.01 5.15 4.95
N SER A 58 9.56 6.24 5.59
CA SER A 58 9.76 6.51 7.01
C SER A 58 8.78 5.78 7.94
N GLY A 59 7.90 4.93 7.42
CA GLY A 59 6.90 4.18 8.20
C GLY A 59 5.66 4.98 8.59
N PHE A 60 5.51 6.23 8.14
CA PHE A 60 4.28 6.99 8.37
C PHE A 60 3.14 6.46 7.47
N PRO A 61 1.92 6.30 8.02
CA PRO A 61 0.79 5.83 7.23
C PRO A 61 0.25 6.93 6.32
N LEU A 62 -0.18 6.54 5.12
CA LEU A 62 -0.99 7.40 4.25
C LEU A 62 -2.41 7.49 4.80
N LYS A 63 -2.91 8.71 5.04
CA LYS A 63 -4.21 8.93 5.68
C LYS A 63 -5.27 9.41 4.69
N LYS A 64 -6.34 8.62 4.54
CA LYS A 64 -7.57 9.05 3.82
C LYS A 64 -8.13 10.32 4.46
N GLY A 65 -8.36 11.35 3.64
CA GLY A 65 -8.90 12.66 4.04
C GLY A 65 -7.87 13.78 4.20
N VAL A 66 -6.56 13.47 4.28
CA VAL A 66 -5.50 14.50 4.27
C VAL A 66 -5.16 14.82 2.82
N ARG A 67 -5.26 16.10 2.44
CA ARG A 67 -4.95 16.56 1.08
C ARG A 67 -3.44 16.60 0.85
N GLY A 68 -3.04 16.37 -0.40
CA GLY A 68 -1.63 16.39 -0.83
C GLY A 68 -0.89 15.08 -0.55
N SER A 69 0.42 15.11 -0.81
CA SER A 69 1.38 14.02 -0.57
C SER A 69 2.35 14.34 0.58
N ALA A 70 2.35 15.57 1.09
CA ALA A 70 3.25 16.02 2.15
C ALA A 70 2.91 15.41 3.52
N MET A 71 3.89 15.45 4.42
CA MET A 71 3.70 15.10 5.83
C MET A 71 3.05 16.25 6.59
N VAL A 72 1.98 15.96 7.33
CA VAL A 72 1.22 16.95 8.09
C VAL A 72 0.96 16.41 9.50
N LYS A 73 1.03 17.28 10.52
CA LYS A 73 0.62 16.95 11.89
C LYS A 73 -0.88 17.16 12.06
N VAL A 74 -1.62 16.08 12.29
CA VAL A 74 -3.08 16.09 12.48
C VAL A 74 -3.42 15.67 13.90
N LEU A 75 -4.42 16.33 14.50
CA LEU A 75 -4.94 15.96 15.82
C LEU A 75 -5.87 14.74 15.70
N LEU A 76 -5.36 13.56 16.04
CA LEU A 76 -6.09 12.30 15.90
C LEU A 76 -6.79 11.93 17.22
N LYS A 77 -8.03 11.43 17.10
CA LYS A 77 -8.77 10.76 18.18
C LYS A 77 -8.51 9.26 18.20
N GLY A 78 -8.12 8.68 17.07
CA GLY A 78 -7.79 7.26 16.88
C GLY A 78 -7.78 6.90 15.40
N GLY A 79 -7.57 5.62 15.09
CA GLY A 79 -7.57 5.09 13.72
C GLY A 79 -6.15 4.89 13.16
N SER A 80 -6.01 4.98 11.84
CA SER A 80 -4.72 4.75 11.17
C SER A 80 -3.65 5.73 11.64
N GLY A 81 -2.55 5.18 12.18
CA GLY A 81 -1.42 5.93 12.73
C GLY A 81 -1.54 6.32 14.21
N TYR A 82 -2.67 6.05 14.87
CA TYR A 82 -2.83 6.30 16.30
C TYR A 82 -3.80 5.35 16.98
N ARG A 83 -3.27 4.51 17.88
CA ARG A 83 -4.06 3.69 18.80
C ARG A 83 -4.09 4.37 20.18
N PRO A 84 -5.18 5.07 20.54
CA PRO A 84 -5.27 5.77 21.81
C PRO A 84 -5.39 4.76 22.97
N LYS A 85 -4.77 5.08 24.11
CA LYS A 85 -5.07 4.46 25.40
C LYS A 85 -6.03 5.41 26.13
N GLY A 86 -7.33 5.10 26.11
CA GLY A 86 -8.39 5.96 26.64
C GLY A 86 -8.93 7.02 25.64
N LYS A 87 -9.58 8.06 26.14
CA LYS A 87 -10.22 9.13 25.33
C LYS A 87 -9.28 10.31 25.01
N ILE A 88 -7.98 10.07 24.90
CA ILE A 88 -6.97 11.11 24.67
C ILE A 88 -6.81 11.35 23.16
N ARG A 89 -6.73 12.63 22.76
CA ARG A 89 -6.38 13.04 21.39
C ARG A 89 -4.92 13.47 21.35
N LYS A 90 -4.18 13.06 20.32
CA LYS A 90 -2.76 13.44 20.15
C LYS A 90 -2.48 13.95 18.75
N LYS A 91 -1.68 15.01 18.63
CA LYS A 91 -1.14 15.45 17.34
C LYS A 91 -0.09 14.42 16.89
N LYS A 92 -0.30 13.81 15.73
CA LYS A 92 0.61 12.84 15.12
C LYS A 92 0.90 13.26 13.69
N THR A 93 2.13 13.02 13.25
CA THR A 93 2.52 13.20 11.85
C THR A 93 1.94 12.04 11.04
N VAL A 94 1.24 12.39 9.97
CA VAL A 94 0.71 11.46 8.98
C VAL A 94 1.05 11.99 7.60
N ARG A 95 1.11 11.09 6.62
CA ARG A 95 1.30 11.50 5.23
C ARG A 95 -0.05 11.71 4.55
N GLY A 96 -0.07 12.64 3.61
CA GLY A 96 -1.25 12.92 2.79
C GLY A 96 -1.75 11.68 2.04
N GLY A 97 -3.02 11.67 1.64
CA GLY A 97 -3.66 10.50 1.04
C GLY A 97 -3.34 10.29 -0.44
N ARG A 98 -2.37 11.01 -1.01
CA ARG A 98 -1.92 10.87 -2.40
C ARG A 98 -0.61 10.06 -2.44
N VAL A 99 -0.55 9.09 -3.35
CA VAL A 99 0.67 8.32 -3.61
C VAL A 99 1.72 9.22 -4.25
N ASP A 100 2.94 9.12 -3.75
CA ASP A 100 4.11 9.91 -4.15
C ASP A 100 5.38 9.04 -4.20
N GLU A 101 6.48 9.55 -4.78
CA GLU A 101 7.74 8.81 -4.99
C GLU A 101 8.38 8.26 -3.71
N ASN A 102 8.02 8.85 -2.56
CA ASN A 102 8.50 8.43 -1.26
C ASN A 102 7.68 7.29 -0.64
N THR A 103 6.54 6.94 -1.23
CA THR A 103 5.73 5.81 -0.78
C THR A 103 6.56 4.53 -0.86
N ALA A 104 6.50 3.67 0.16
CA ALA A 104 7.17 2.38 0.18
C ALA A 104 6.23 1.26 -0.26
N GLN A 105 5.01 1.26 0.30
CA GLN A 105 4.02 0.23 0.06
C GLN A 105 2.64 0.82 -0.21
N ILE A 106 1.92 0.22 -1.15
CA ILE A 106 0.54 0.56 -1.49
C ILE A 106 -0.34 -0.66 -1.23
N ASN A 107 -1.38 -0.49 -0.42
CA ASN A 107 -2.34 -1.52 -0.10
C ASN A 107 -3.57 -1.38 -0.98
N THR A 108 -3.91 -2.46 -1.67
CA THR A 108 -5.02 -2.49 -2.63
C THR A 108 -6.01 -3.60 -2.31
N LYS A 109 -7.27 -3.38 -2.71
CA LYS A 109 -8.38 -4.33 -2.57
C LYS A 109 -8.96 -4.63 -3.94
N VAL A 110 -9.23 -5.90 -4.22
CA VAL A 110 -9.93 -6.32 -5.44
C VAL A 110 -11.41 -5.94 -5.36
N LEU A 111 -11.87 -5.15 -6.33
CA LEU A 111 -13.29 -4.80 -6.49
C LEU A 111 -13.97 -5.71 -7.53
N LYS A 112 -13.35 -5.81 -8.71
CA LYS A 112 -13.84 -6.68 -9.81
C LYS A 112 -12.82 -7.77 -10.07
N SER A 113 -13.29 -9.01 -10.05
CA SER A 113 -12.50 -10.19 -10.36
C SER A 113 -12.47 -10.44 -11.87
N GLY A 114 -11.27 -10.64 -12.42
CA GLY A 114 -11.08 -11.08 -13.81
C GLY A 114 -11.36 -12.57 -14.01
N LYS A 115 -11.16 -13.05 -15.24
CA LYS A 115 -11.48 -14.43 -15.65
C LYS A 115 -10.48 -15.49 -15.17
N LYS A 116 -9.23 -15.11 -14.89
CA LYS A 116 -8.15 -16.02 -14.43
C LYS A 116 -7.84 -15.77 -12.96
N SER A 117 -7.45 -16.81 -12.21
CA SER A 117 -7.14 -16.66 -10.79
C SER A 117 -5.90 -15.77 -10.58
N ILE A 118 -5.88 -15.03 -9.47
CA ILE A 118 -4.73 -14.17 -9.11
C ILE A 118 -3.47 -15.03 -8.89
N VAL A 119 -3.64 -16.28 -8.44
CA VAL A 119 -2.54 -17.23 -8.20
C VAL A 119 -1.83 -17.58 -9.50
N ASP A 120 -2.60 -17.88 -10.54
CA ASP A 120 -2.07 -18.23 -11.87
C ASP A 120 -1.44 -17.02 -12.56
N LEU A 121 -2.02 -15.83 -12.34
CA LEU A 121 -1.54 -14.59 -12.95
C LEU A 121 -0.27 -14.04 -12.29
N LEU A 122 -0.10 -14.27 -10.99
CA LEU A 122 1.10 -13.86 -10.25
C LEU A 122 2.15 -14.98 -10.16
N GLY A 123 1.83 -16.20 -10.62
CA GLY A 123 2.76 -17.32 -10.62
C GLY A 123 3.20 -17.79 -9.23
N VAL A 124 2.46 -17.42 -8.17
CA VAL A 124 2.84 -17.69 -6.77
C VAL A 124 2.35 -19.06 -6.34
N GLY A 125 2.82 -20.10 -7.04
CA GLY A 125 2.97 -21.42 -6.48
C GLY A 125 4.43 -21.58 -6.06
N LYS A 126 4.72 -21.44 -4.75
CA LYS A 126 6.03 -21.46 -4.06
C LYS A 126 6.78 -20.12 -4.01
N ALA A 127 6.67 -19.40 -2.87
CA ALA A 127 7.75 -18.63 -2.22
C ALA A 127 7.19 -17.80 -1.04
N GLU A 128 7.35 -18.36 0.15
CA GLU A 128 7.70 -17.81 1.46
C GLU A 128 7.58 -16.29 1.75
N ASP A 129 7.00 -16.02 2.94
CA ASP A 129 7.22 -14.89 3.84
C ASP A 129 8.32 -13.88 3.43
N SER A 130 7.90 -12.69 2.99
CA SER A 130 8.77 -11.51 2.91
C SER A 130 8.43 -10.50 4.01
N GLY A 131 8.61 -10.94 5.26
CA GLY A 131 8.62 -10.12 6.48
C GLY A 131 10.04 -9.72 6.92
N GLU A 132 10.57 -8.65 6.32
CA GLU A 132 11.30 -7.53 6.94
C GLU A 132 12.40 -7.72 8.05
N LYS A 133 13.67 -7.38 7.67
CA LYS A 133 14.76 -6.62 8.38
C LYS A 133 15.47 -7.23 9.62
N THR A 134 16.81 -7.14 9.80
CA THR A 134 17.63 -5.92 9.99
C THR A 134 19.14 -6.24 9.97
N LYS A 135 19.94 -5.26 9.51
CA LYS A 135 21.41 -5.14 9.61
C LYS A 135 21.99 -5.51 10.98
N GLU A 136 23.08 -6.27 11.00
CA GLU A 136 24.17 -6.11 11.97
C GLU A 136 25.51 -6.27 11.24
N GLU A 137 26.24 -5.17 11.12
CA GLU A 137 27.62 -5.10 10.64
C GLU A 137 28.56 -4.96 11.85
N LYS A 138 29.69 -5.67 11.80
CA LYS A 138 31.00 -5.49 12.48
C LYS A 138 31.23 -6.07 13.89
N LYS A 139 32.14 -7.06 13.95
CA LYS A 139 33.55 -6.81 14.33
C LYS A 139 34.42 -8.04 14.03
N GLU A 140 35.39 -7.88 13.13
CA GLU A 140 36.72 -8.50 13.19
C GLU A 140 37.72 -7.36 13.40
#